data_AF-A0A2D4GPL1-F1
#
_entry.id   AF-A0A2D4GPL1-F1
#
_cell.length_a   1.000
_cell.length_b   1.000
_cell.length_c   1.000
_cell.angle_alpha   90.00
_cell.angle_beta   90.00
_cell.angle_gamma   90.00
#
_symmetry.space_group_name_H-M   'P 1'
#
loop_
_entity.id
_entity.type
_entity.pdbx_description
1 polymer ?
#
loop_
_entity_poly.entity_id
_entity_poly.type
_entity_poly.pdbx_seq_one_letter_code
_entity_poly.pdbx_strand_id
1 'polypeptide(L)'
;QEKLVQNVFLTGGNVIYPGMKARIQKELLEMRPFQSSFQVHLASNPVLDAWYGARDWALEYMNREEGWITRKDYEEKGGEYLKEHCASNVYVPIRLPKQVPRTAETSASSKVPGTATNSISEQT
;
A
#
# COMPACT_ATOMS: atom_id res chain seq x y z
N GLN A 1 -23.39 15.74 -1.61
CA GLN A 1 -21.93 16.03 -1.60
C GLN A 1 -21.43 16.59 -0.27
N GLU A 2 -22.26 17.26 0.53
CA GLU A 2 -21.86 17.88 1.81
C GLU A 2 -21.10 16.95 2.77
N LYS A 3 -21.57 15.71 2.96
CA LYS A 3 -20.94 14.76 3.90
C LYS A 3 -19.45 14.48 3.60
N LEU A 4 -19.06 14.42 2.33
CA LEU A 4 -17.67 14.15 1.94
C LEU A 4 -16.78 15.37 2.18
N VAL A 5 -17.27 16.57 1.83
CA VAL A 5 -16.45 17.79 1.91
C VAL A 5 -16.27 18.30 3.35
N GLN A 6 -17.13 17.90 4.28
CA GLN A 6 -16.92 18.17 5.71
C GLN A 6 -15.86 17.27 6.35
N ASN A 7 -15.38 16.24 5.64
CA ASN A 7 -14.50 15.23 6.20
C ASN A 7 -13.33 14.93 5.26
N VAL A 8 -12.63 15.95 4.78
CA VAL A 8 -11.39 15.76 4.00
C VAL A 8 -10.23 15.50 4.96
N PHE A 9 -9.80 14.25 5.08
CA PHE A 9 -8.73 13.84 5.99
C PHE A 9 -7.42 13.63 5.24
N LEU A 10 -6.36 14.34 5.65
CA LEU A 10 -5.03 14.27 5.04
C LEU A 10 -4.14 13.32 5.84
N THR A 11 -3.63 12.28 5.18
CA THR A 11 -2.76 11.24 5.74
C THR A 11 -1.62 10.87 4.78
N GLY A 12 -0.58 10.21 5.28
CA GLY A 12 0.62 9.83 4.55
C GLY A 12 1.81 10.78 4.73
N GLY A 13 3.03 10.30 4.43
CA GLY A 13 4.25 11.11 4.62
C GLY A 13 4.28 12.40 3.79
N ASN A 14 3.71 12.36 2.59
CA ASN A 14 3.72 13.51 1.67
C ASN A 14 2.85 14.70 2.12
N VAL A 15 2.01 14.54 3.15
CA VAL A 15 1.20 15.67 3.67
C VAL A 15 1.93 16.47 4.75
N ILE A 16 3.14 16.05 5.17
CA ILE A 16 3.95 16.71 6.19
C ILE A 16 4.65 17.97 5.65
N TYR A 17 4.77 18.14 4.34
CA TYR A 17 5.39 19.33 3.78
C TYR A 17 4.69 20.61 4.30
N PRO A 18 5.45 21.61 4.76
CA PRO A 18 4.87 22.85 5.28
C PRO A 18 3.90 23.49 4.30
N GLY A 19 2.73 23.91 4.79
CA GLY A 19 1.71 24.58 3.97
C GLY A 19 0.80 23.65 3.14
N MET A 20 1.00 22.33 3.15
CA MET A 20 0.15 21.39 2.38
C MET A 20 -1.34 21.51 2.72
N LYS A 21 -1.68 21.60 4.02
CA LYS A 21 -3.07 21.79 4.46
C LYS A 21 -3.68 23.07 3.88
N ALA A 22 -2.96 24.19 3.97
CA ALA A 22 -3.43 25.49 3.49
C ALA A 22 -3.60 25.49 1.95
N ARG A 23 -2.66 24.85 1.24
CA ARG A 23 -2.75 24.68 -0.21
C ARG A 23 -4.01 23.91 -0.61
N ILE A 24 -4.26 22.75 0.00
CA ILE A 24 -5.45 21.94 -0.29
C ILE A 24 -6.74 22.71 0.06
N GLN A 25 -6.76 23.45 1.16
CA GLN A 25 -7.91 24.29 1.51
C GLN A 25 -8.18 25.36 0.45
N LYS A 26 -7.14 26.02 -0.07
CA LYS A 26 -7.27 27.02 -1.13
C LYS A 26 -7.79 26.40 -2.43
N GLU A 27 -7.20 25.31 -2.88
CA GLU A 27 -7.60 24.64 -4.13
C GLU A 27 -9.04 24.09 -4.04
N LEU A 28 -9.43 23.54 -2.89
CA LEU A 28 -10.83 23.13 -2.66
C LEU A 28 -11.78 24.31 -2.69
N LEU A 29 -11.43 25.45 -2.08
CA LEU A 29 -12.27 26.64 -2.12
C LEU A 29 -12.49 27.14 -3.57
N GLU A 30 -11.43 27.15 -4.38
CA GLU A 30 -11.47 27.62 -5.78
C GLU A 30 -12.32 26.72 -6.69
N MET A 31 -12.31 25.40 -6.48
CA MET A 31 -13.11 24.45 -7.25
C MET A 31 -14.57 24.37 -6.80
N ARG A 32 -14.87 24.81 -5.57
CA ARG A 32 -16.18 24.62 -4.95
C ARG A 32 -17.14 25.76 -5.28
N PRO A 33 -18.46 25.48 -5.30
CA PRO A 33 -19.46 26.53 -5.45
C PRO A 33 -19.30 27.62 -4.39
N PHE A 34 -19.57 28.87 -4.79
CA PHE A 34 -19.50 30.04 -3.93
C PHE A 34 -20.32 29.82 -2.64
N GLN A 35 -19.76 30.25 -1.50
CA GLN A 35 -20.33 30.09 -0.15
C GLN A 35 -20.54 28.64 0.33
N SER A 36 -20.05 27.62 -0.38
CA SER A 36 -20.11 26.26 0.15
C SER A 36 -19.08 26.03 1.27
N SER A 37 -19.49 25.32 2.32
CA SER A 37 -18.62 24.98 3.44
C SER A 37 -17.90 23.64 3.21
N PHE A 38 -16.69 23.54 3.74
CA PHE A 38 -15.88 22.31 3.73
C PHE A 38 -14.88 22.36 4.89
N GLN A 39 -14.36 21.19 5.28
CA GLN A 39 -13.36 21.08 6.33
C GLN A 39 -12.25 20.13 5.91
N VAL A 40 -11.02 20.57 6.16
CA VAL A 40 -9.81 19.79 5.92
C VAL A 40 -9.13 19.53 7.25
N HIS A 41 -8.97 18.27 7.57
CA HIS A 41 -8.35 17.77 8.79
C HIS A 41 -6.99 17.17 8.44
N LEU A 42 -5.98 17.48 9.23
CA LEU A 42 -4.67 16.84 9.11
C LEU A 42 -4.54 15.83 10.23
N ALA A 43 -4.13 14.62 9.89
CA ALA A 43 -3.76 13.57 10.83
C ALA A 43 -2.80 14.10 11.91
N SER A 44 -2.93 13.62 13.14
CA SER A 44 -2.00 13.98 14.23
C SER A 44 -0.61 13.42 13.95
N ASN A 45 -0.55 12.18 13.45
CA ASN A 45 0.68 11.55 13.00
C ASN A 45 0.48 10.97 11.58
N PRO A 46 0.54 11.80 10.51
CA PRO A 46 0.18 11.37 9.16
C PRO A 46 0.90 10.13 8.63
N VAL A 47 2.11 9.85 9.12
CA VAL A 47 2.90 8.67 8.73
C VAL A 47 2.42 7.40 9.44
N LEU A 48 2.00 7.51 10.70
CA LEU A 48 1.67 6.35 11.55
C LEU A 48 0.16 6.09 11.66
N ASP A 49 -0.68 7.07 11.32
CA ASP A 49 -2.14 6.97 11.45
C ASP A 49 -2.72 5.79 10.66
N ALA A 50 -2.14 5.44 9.50
CA ALA A 50 -2.56 4.25 8.76
C ALA A 50 -2.32 2.95 9.53
N TRP A 51 -1.19 2.84 10.22
CA TRP A 51 -0.86 1.68 11.05
C TRP A 51 -1.70 1.64 12.33
N TYR A 52 -1.90 2.79 12.99
CA TYR A 52 -2.78 2.86 14.15
C TYR A 52 -4.22 2.48 13.81
N GLY A 53 -4.75 2.94 12.67
CA GLY A 53 -6.07 2.52 12.20
C GLY A 53 -6.16 1.00 11.94
N ALA A 54 -5.13 0.42 11.30
CA ALA A 54 -5.08 -1.03 11.08
C ALA A 54 -4.97 -1.83 12.38
N ARG A 55 -4.18 -1.35 13.35
CA ARG A 55 -4.07 -1.95 14.69
C ARG A 55 -5.41 -1.93 15.40
N ASP A 56 -6.06 -0.77 15.46
CA ASP A 56 -7.33 -0.60 16.17
C ASP A 56 -8.44 -1.44 15.51
N TRP A 57 -8.47 -1.48 14.17
CA TRP A 57 -9.34 -2.38 13.42
C TRP A 57 -9.05 -3.85 13.74
N ALA A 58 -7.79 -4.29 13.73
CA ALA A 58 -7.44 -5.68 14.06
C ALA A 58 -7.88 -6.08 15.47
N LEU A 59 -7.73 -5.18 16.45
CA LEU A 59 -8.14 -5.42 17.84
C LEU A 59 -9.67 -5.46 18.00
N GLU A 60 -10.38 -4.55 17.34
CA GLU A 60 -11.86 -4.48 17.40
C GLU A 60 -12.52 -5.68 16.71
N TYR A 61 -11.95 -6.14 15.58
CA TYR A 61 -12.52 -7.20 14.75
C TYR A 61 -11.89 -8.58 15.00
N MET A 62 -11.07 -8.74 16.04
CA MET A 62 -10.36 -10.00 16.34
C MET A 62 -11.29 -11.21 16.50
N ASN A 63 -12.50 -10.99 17.03
CA ASN A 63 -13.49 -12.05 17.27
C ASN A 63 -14.57 -12.16 16.18
N ARG A 64 -14.45 -11.39 15.09
CA ARG A 64 -15.39 -11.46 13.96
C ARG A 64 -14.79 -12.34 12.87
N GLU A 65 -15.61 -13.07 12.13
CA GLU A 65 -15.12 -13.84 10.96
C GLU A 65 -14.93 -12.97 9.71
N GLU A 66 -15.45 -11.74 9.74
CA GLU A 66 -15.41 -10.76 8.66
C GLU A 66 -13.99 -10.17 8.54
N GLY A 67 -13.41 -10.21 7.34
CA GLY A 67 -12.11 -9.63 7.03
C GLY A 67 -10.88 -10.54 7.24
N TRP A 68 -10.98 -11.64 7.98
CA TRP A 68 -9.87 -12.58 8.18
C TRP A 68 -9.91 -13.78 7.23
N ILE A 69 -8.81 -14.07 6.54
CA ILE A 69 -8.71 -15.23 5.65
C ILE A 69 -8.07 -16.38 6.42
N THR A 70 -8.79 -17.51 6.54
CA THR A 70 -8.22 -18.70 7.18
C THR A 70 -7.23 -19.38 6.24
N ARG A 71 -6.34 -20.22 6.79
CA ARG A 71 -5.43 -21.04 5.97
C ARG A 71 -6.20 -21.92 4.98
N LYS A 72 -7.30 -22.52 5.42
CA LYS A 72 -8.17 -23.34 4.57
C LYS A 72 -8.77 -22.53 3.41
N ASP A 73 -9.29 -21.33 3.70
CA ASP A 73 -9.80 -20.43 2.66
C ASP A 73 -8.74 -20.09 1.62
N TYR A 74 -7.51 -19.80 2.06
CA TYR A 74 -6.38 -19.49 1.17
C TYR A 74 -5.98 -20.69 0.31
N GLU A 75 -5.93 -21.89 0.87
CA GLU A 75 -5.59 -23.12 0.14
C GLU A 75 -6.66 -23.48 -0.91
N GLU A 76 -7.95 -23.23 -0.62
CA GLU A 76 -9.06 -23.52 -1.54
C GLU A 76 -9.27 -22.44 -2.61
N LYS A 77 -9.13 -21.16 -2.25
CA LYS A 77 -9.49 -20.02 -3.11
C LYS A 77 -8.28 -19.33 -3.75
N GLY A 78 -7.08 -19.63 -3.27
CA GLY A 78 -5.81 -19.07 -3.76
C GLY A 78 -5.49 -17.68 -3.21
N GLY A 79 -4.31 -17.17 -3.58
CA GLY A 79 -3.79 -15.89 -3.08
C GLY A 79 -4.49 -14.63 -3.59
N GLU A 80 -5.31 -14.75 -4.63
CA GLU A 80 -6.11 -13.64 -5.17
C GLU A 80 -7.43 -13.44 -4.41
N TYR A 81 -7.76 -14.34 -3.49
CA TYR A 81 -8.98 -14.25 -2.70
C TYR A 81 -8.82 -13.25 -1.56
N LEU A 82 -9.74 -12.28 -1.49
CA LEU A 82 -9.89 -11.36 -0.36
C LEU A 82 -11.32 -11.47 0.19
N LYS A 83 -11.47 -11.47 1.52
CA LYS A 83 -12.80 -11.36 2.13
C LYS A 83 -13.30 -9.92 2.02
N GLU A 84 -14.49 -9.74 1.49
CA GLU A 84 -15.12 -8.43 1.40
C GLU A 84 -15.46 -7.91 2.81
N HIS A 85 -15.05 -6.68 3.10
CA HIS A 85 -15.40 -5.93 4.30
C HIS A 85 -15.31 -4.44 3.99
N CYS A 86 -15.73 -3.58 4.93
CA CYS A 86 -15.83 -2.13 4.72
C CYS A 86 -14.53 -1.42 4.29
N ALA A 87 -13.37 -2.04 4.49
CA ALA A 87 -12.06 -1.51 4.10
C ALA A 87 -11.28 -2.43 3.13
N SER A 88 -11.89 -3.51 2.63
CA SER A 88 -11.34 -4.30 1.53
C SER A 88 -11.78 -3.71 0.19
N ASN A 89 -11.01 -4.02 -0.85
CA ASN A 89 -11.46 -3.80 -2.22
C ASN A 89 -12.62 -4.76 -2.56
N VAL A 90 -13.51 -4.29 -3.44
CA VAL A 90 -14.56 -5.10 -4.05
C VAL A 90 -13.94 -5.98 -5.12
N TYR A 91 -14.38 -7.24 -5.22
CA TYR A 91 -13.95 -8.10 -6.32
C TYR A 91 -14.48 -7.57 -7.65
N VAL A 92 -13.56 -7.30 -8.59
CA VAL A 92 -13.89 -6.89 -9.96
C VAL A 92 -13.35 -7.97 -10.90
N PRO A 93 -14.18 -8.64 -11.72
CA PRO A 93 -13.72 -9.66 -12.65
C PRO A 93 -12.89 -9.01 -13.76
N ILE A 94 -11.57 -9.01 -13.60
CA ILE A 94 -10.64 -8.55 -14.63
C ILE A 94 -10.37 -9.70 -15.58
N ARG A 95 -10.66 -9.52 -16.87
CA ARG A 95 -10.23 -10.46 -17.91
C ARG A 95 -8.75 -10.25 -18.19
N LEU A 96 -7.91 -10.93 -17.42
CA LEU A 96 -6.48 -10.98 -17.70
C LEU A 96 -6.22 -11.91 -18.89
N PRO A 97 -5.38 -11.50 -19.87
CA PRO A 97 -4.84 -12.42 -20.85
C PRO A 97 -4.13 -13.57 -20.12
N LYS A 98 -4.39 -14.82 -20.53
CA LYS A 98 -3.79 -16.01 -19.91
C LYS A 98 -2.28 -15.86 -19.89
N GLN A 99 -1.69 -15.66 -18.71
CA GLN A 99 -0.24 -15.60 -18.57
C GLN A 99 0.33 -16.95 -18.97
N VAL A 100 1.30 -16.94 -19.88
CA VAL A 100 2.05 -18.13 -20.26
C VAL A 100 2.79 -18.62 -19.01
N PRO A 101 2.75 -19.93 -18.68
CA PRO A 101 3.43 -20.44 -17.50
C PRO A 101 4.89 -20.02 -17.54
N ARG A 102 5.34 -19.31 -16.50
CA ARG A 102 6.75 -18.98 -16.31
C ARG A 102 7.46 -20.30 -16.06
N THR A 103 8.13 -20.84 -17.09
CA THR A 103 8.92 -22.06 -16.99
C THR A 103 9.90 -21.89 -15.83
N ALA A 104 9.86 -22.81 -14.87
CA ALA A 104 10.80 -22.83 -13.76
C ALA A 104 12.22 -22.96 -14.32
N GLU A 105 12.99 -21.88 -14.31
CA GLU A 105 14.44 -21.98 -14.51
C GLU A 105 15.00 -22.74 -13.31
N THR A 106 15.27 -24.01 -13.55
CA THR A 106 15.93 -24.91 -12.61
C THR A 106 17.40 -24.49 -12.56
N SER A 107 17.90 -24.31 -11.34
CA SER A 107 19.29 -23.99 -10.99
C SER A 107 20.34 -24.74 -11.82
N ALA A 108 21.30 -24.01 -12.38
CA ALA A 108 22.59 -24.57 -12.83
C ALA A 108 23.76 -23.61 -12.52
N SER A 109 24.33 -23.81 -11.33
CA SER A 109 25.76 -23.72 -10.99
C SER A 109 26.66 -22.86 -11.89
N SER A 110 26.96 -21.62 -11.47
CA SER A 110 28.12 -20.89 -11.97
C SER A 110 29.37 -21.29 -11.18
N LYS A 111 30.17 -22.19 -11.75
CA LYS A 111 31.58 -22.36 -11.39
C LYS A 111 32.31 -21.03 -11.56
N VAL A 112 32.90 -20.52 -10.49
CA VAL A 112 33.86 -19.41 -10.51
C VAL A 112 35.23 -19.96 -10.94
N PRO A 113 35.86 -19.48 -12.04
CA PRO A 113 37.28 -19.68 -12.25
C PRO A 113 38.03 -18.54 -11.56
N GLY A 114 38.83 -18.89 -10.55
CA GLY A 114 39.68 -17.97 -9.81
C GLY A 114 40.65 -17.23 -10.72
N THR A 115 40.64 -15.90 -10.63
CA THR A 115 41.63 -15.02 -11.24
C THR A 115 42.87 -15.03 -10.35
N ALA A 116 43.91 -15.76 -10.77
CA ALA A 116 45.23 -15.69 -10.14
C ALA A 116 45.88 -14.36 -10.50
N THR A 117 46.15 -13.53 -9.49
CA THR A 117 46.90 -12.28 -9.59
C THR A 117 48.38 -12.56 -9.79
N ASN A 118 48.96 -12.02 -10.86
CA ASN A 118 50.39 -12.06 -11.15
C ASN A 118 51.19 -11.35 -10.04
N SER A 119 52.12 -12.09 -9.45
CA SER A 119 53.19 -11.61 -8.58
C SER A 119 54.34 -11.05 -9.41
N ILE A 120 54.60 -9.74 -9.28
CA ILE A 120 55.87 -9.11 -9.65
C ILE A 120 56.42 -8.44 -8.37
N SER A 121 57.51 -8.98 -7.86
CA SER A 121 58.45 -8.26 -6.98
C SER A 121 59.87 -8.63 -7.42
N GLU A 122 60.63 -7.59 -7.72
CA GLU A 122 62.00 -7.63 -8.21
C GLU A 122 62.98 -8.02 -7.10
N GLN A 123 63.94 -8.88 -7.46
CA GLN A 123 65.28 -8.96 -6.87
C GLN A 123 66.24 -9.21 -8.03
N THR A 124 66.93 -8.18 -8.51
CA THR A 124 68.40 -7.98 -8.50
C THR A 124 68.74 -6.80 -9.41
#